data_AF-A0A2A2HFY4-F1
#
_entry.id   AF-A0A2A2HFY4-F1
#
_cell.length_a   1.000
_cell.length_b   1.000
_cell.length_c   1.000
_cell.angle_alpha   90.00
_cell.angle_beta   90.00
_cell.angle_gamma   90.00
#
_symmetry.space_group_name_H-M   'P 1'
#
loop_
_entity.id
_entity.type
_entity.pdbx_description
1 polymer ?
#
loop_
_entity_poly.entity_id
_entity_poly.type
_entity_poly.pdbx_seq_one_letter_code
_entity_poly.pdbx_strand_id
1 'polypeptide(L)' 'KGIEKKGFSMSFDLDHRIRIQNANLADGLLTLIFNYEIPEEQKPQKIAIGQKYQPEVIEHKQ' A
#
# COMPACT_ATOMS: atom_id res chain seq x y z
N LYS A 1 -15.59 29.23 -39.21
CA LYS A 1 -14.57 28.94 -38.18
C LYS A 1 -15.19 27.99 -37.17
N GLY A 2 -14.77 26.72 -37.17
CA GLY A 2 -15.37 25.65 -36.36
C GLY A 2 -14.69 25.51 -34.99
N ILE A 3 -15.41 24.95 -34.02
CA ILE A 3 -14.90 24.65 -32.68
C ILE A 3 -13.93 23.48 -32.81
N GLU A 4 -12.65 23.75 -32.57
CA GLU A 4 -11.59 22.73 -32.60
C GLU A 4 -11.57 22.01 -31.25
N LYS A 5 -11.81 20.69 -31.26
CA LYS A 5 -11.67 19.87 -30.04
C LYS A 5 -10.18 19.70 -29.73
N LYS A 6 -9.69 20.45 -28.74
CA LYS A 6 -8.36 20.22 -28.16
C LYS A 6 -8.41 18.97 -27.30
N GLY A 7 -7.51 18.02 -27.54
CA GLY A 7 -7.29 16.90 -26.63
C GLY A 7 -6.72 17.42 -25.30
N PHE A 8 -7.14 16.83 -24.18
CA PHE A 8 -6.55 17.08 -22.87
C PHE A 8 -5.87 15.82 -22.36
N SER A 9 -4.74 15.99 -21.68
CA SER A 9 -4.08 14.95 -20.90
C SER A 9 -3.65 15.54 -19.57
N MET A 10 -3.81 14.77 -18.49
CA MET A 10 -3.41 15.17 -17.14
C MET A 10 -2.78 13.96 -16.47
N SER A 11 -1.54 14.13 -16.01
CA SER A 11 -0.79 13.10 -15.30
C SER A 11 -0.77 13.46 -13.82
N PHE A 12 -0.98 12.47 -12.96
CA PHE A 12 -0.91 12.62 -11.51
C PHE A 12 0.04 11.57 -10.96
N ASP A 13 0.93 12.00 -10.08
CA ASP A 13 1.74 11.09 -9.29
C ASP A 13 0.98 10.74 -8.01
N LEU A 14 0.86 9.45 -7.73
CA LEU A 14 0.22 8.94 -6.52
C LEU A 14 1.28 8.28 -5.65
N ASP A 15 1.41 8.75 -4.41
CA ASP A 15 2.50 8.35 -3.48
C ASP A 15 2.53 6.86 -3.15
N HIS A 16 1.42 6.17 -3.36
CA HIS A 16 1.27 4.76 -3.02
C HIS A 16 0.72 3.97 -4.19
N ARG A 17 1.03 2.67 -4.21
CA ARG A 17 0.44 1.73 -5.15
C ARG A 17 -1.07 1.68 -4.91
N ILE A 18 -1.82 2.22 -5.86
CA ILE A 18 -3.28 2.24 -5.82
C ILE A 18 -3.85 1.23 -6.83
N ARG A 19 -5.03 0.69 -6.51
CA ARG A 19 -5.84 -0.10 -7.44
C ARG A 19 -7.10 0.68 -7.78
N ILE A 20 -7.25 1.02 -9.07
CA ILE A 20 -8.44 1.69 -9.59
C ILE A 20 -9.60 0.69 -9.58
N GLN A 21 -10.71 1.08 -8.93
CA GLN A 21 -11.96 0.33 -8.88
C GLN A 21 -12.93 0.82 -9.96
N ASN A 22 -13.02 2.14 -10.16
CA ASN A 22 -13.89 2.73 -11.17
C ASN A 22 -13.35 4.06 -11.67
N ALA A 23 -13.73 4.42 -12.91
CA ALA A 23 -13.47 5.71 -13.51
C ALA A 23 -14.71 6.19 -14.25
N ASN A 24 -15.16 7.41 -13.95
CA ASN A 24 -16.31 8.04 -14.60
C ASN A 24 -15.93 9.41 -15.14
N LEU A 25 -16.27 9.68 -16.40
CA LEU A 25 -16.08 10.97 -17.06
C LEU A 25 -17.45 11.50 -17.50
N ALA A 26 -17.95 12.50 -16.78
CA ALA A 26 -19.22 13.15 -17.07
C ALA A 26 -19.04 14.67 -16.95
N ASP A 27 -19.66 15.44 -17.85
CA ASP A 27 -19.63 16.90 -17.86
C ASP A 27 -18.23 17.53 -17.77
N GLY A 28 -17.20 16.83 -18.29
CA GLY A 28 -15.80 17.27 -18.25
C GLY A 28 -15.10 17.04 -16.90
N LEU A 29 -15.76 16.39 -15.94
CA LEU A 29 -15.17 15.99 -14.67
C LEU A 29 -14.82 14.50 -14.68
N LEU A 30 -13.53 14.20 -14.48
CA LEU A 30 -13.05 12.84 -14.27
C LEU A 30 -13.10 12.51 -12.78
N THR A 31 -13.90 11.50 -12.42
CA THR A 31 -14.00 10.96 -11.06
C THR A 31 -13.37 9.56 -11.02
N LEU A 32 -12.40 9.36 -10.12
CA LEU A 32 -11.73 8.08 -9.92
C LEU A 32 -12.05 7.52 -8.53
N ILE A 33 -12.40 6.23 -8.46
CA ILE A 33 -12.55 5.48 -7.22
C ILE A 33 -11.41 4.48 -7.17
N PHE A 34 -10.59 4.51 -6.13
CA PHE A 34 -9.44 3.62 -5.96
C PHE A 34 -9.22 3.27 -4.49
N ASN A 35 -8.50 2.17 -4.27
CA ASN A 35 -8.06 1.74 -2.94
C ASN A 35 -6.53 1.75 -2.84
N TYR A 36 -6.01 2.06 -1.67
CA TYR A 36 -4.60 1.87 -1.35
C TYR A 36 -4.31 0.39 -1.12
N GLU A 37 -3.28 -0.13 -1.79
CA GLU A 37 -2.78 -1.48 -1.56
C GLU A 37 -1.71 -1.39 -0.47
N ILE A 38 -2.07 -1.65 0.79
CA ILE A 38 -1.09 -1.82 1.87
C ILE A 38 -0.49 -3.23 1.72
N PRO A 39 0.81 -3.39 1.43
CA PRO A 39 1.42 -4.71 1.31
C PRO A 39 1.27 -5.49 2.63
N GLU A 40 0.82 -6.74 2.56
CA GLU A 40 0.68 -7.59 3.76
C GLU A 40 2.00 -7.83 4.49
N GLU A 41 3.14 -7.64 3.82
CA GLU A 41 4.49 -7.72 4.42
C GLU A 41 4.75 -6.67 5.49
N GLN A 42 3.97 -5.58 5.52
CA GLN A 42 4.00 -4.59 6.59
C GLN A 42 3.14 -4.98 7.81
N LYS A 43 2.37 -6.08 7.73
CA LYS A 43 1.66 -6.57 8.92
C LYS A 43 2.71 -7.12 9.89
N PRO A 44 2.83 -6.57 11.11
CA PRO A 44 3.74 -7.11 12.11
C PRO A 44 3.36 -8.56 12.39
N GLN A 45 4.26 -9.50 12.08
CA GLN A 45 4.10 -10.90 12.43
C GLN A 45 4.19 -11.03 13.95
N LYS A 46 3.18 -11.64 14.58
CA LYS A 46 3.25 -11.99 16.01
C LYS A 46 4.25 -13.13 16.19
N ILE A 47 5.43 -12.83 16.74
CA ILE A 47 6.32 -13.86 17.26
C ILE A 47 5.76 -14.39 18.59
N ALA A 48 5.71 -15.71 18.74
CA ALA A 48 5.38 -16.34 20.01
C ALA A 48 6.63 -16.31 20.90
N ILE A 49 6.68 -15.45 21.92
CA ILE A 49 7.71 -15.51 22.97
C ILE A 49 7.24 -16.54 24.00
N GLY A 50 7.71 -17.78 23.87
CA GLY A 50 7.22 -18.87 24.72
C GLY A 50 7.83 -20.23 24.45
N GLN A 51 9.15 -20.34 24.28
CA GLN A 51 9.84 -21.60 24.53
C GLN A 51 10.91 -21.38 25.59
N LYS A 52 10.77 -22.16 26.66
CA LYS A 52 11.59 -22.14 27.87
C LYS A 52 13.06 -22.31 27.49
N TYR A 53 13.78 -21.19 27.41
CA TYR A 53 15.23 -21.22 27.55
C TYR A 53 15.49 -21.61 29.00
N GLN A 54 15.77 -22.90 29.25
CA GLN A 54 16.43 -23.28 30.49
C GLN A 54 17.86 -22.75 30.33
N PRO A 55 18.31 -21.76 31.10
CA PRO A 55 19.72 -21.43 31.13
C PRO A 55 20.45 -22.66 31.66
N GLU A 56 21.27 -23.27 30.82
CA GLU A 56 22.21 -24.31 31.24
C GLU A 56 23.19 -23.63 32.20
N VAL A 57 23.04 -23.90 33.49
CA VAL A 57 23.87 -23.31 34.55
C VAL A 57 25.27 -23.89 34.40
N ILE A 58 26.20 -23.10 33.87
CA ILE A 58 27.61 -23.48 33.81
C ILE A 58 28.22 -23.23 35.20
N GLU A 59 28.29 -24.28 36.02
CA GLU A 59 29.02 -24.24 37.29
C GLU A 59 30.53 -24.18 37.06
N HIS A 60 31.15 -23.07 37.46
CA HIS A 60 32.60 -22.97 37.53
C HIS A 60 33.10 -23.65 38.81
N LYS A 61 33.69 -24.84 38.69
CA LYS A 61 34.44 -25.46 39.79
C LYS A 61 35.73 -24.67 40.05
N GLN A 62 35.90 -24.21 41.28
CA GLN A 62 37.18 -23.77 41.84
C GLN A 62 37.98 -24.96 42.38
#